data_AF-A0ABD3M5E7-F1
#
_entry.id   AF-A0ABD3M5E7-F1
#
_cell.length_a   1.000
_cell.length_b   1.000
_cell.length_c   1.000
_cell.angle_alpha   90.00
_cell.angle_beta   90.00
_cell.angle_gamma   90.00
#
_symmetry.space_group_name_H-M   'P 1'
#
loop_
_entity.id
_entity.type
_entity.pdbx_description
1 polymer ?
#
loop_
_entity_poly.entity_id
_entity_poly.type
_entity_poly.pdbx_seq_one_letter_code
_entity_poly.pdbx_strand_id
1 'polypeptide(L)'
;MSWKASLSRHLPVVRFFACPKSPASRGVIGWFDKNYEELKMLNPTMPLLLRCSDNAMPAITTELNFRTSHLLQYILQTNKFAGDTARIDATRKFLGYLSNKELKREYQVSRWNSPGFDPMRPFLDEEQPNWKSDPKLGTDLKRYIEISDELQSTWNTITNENDDVYTHAENGLLMCQRVDLWCAGEQEVESALKHLLNLGKGCNDLEPDTPDFITEYYPGVADL
;
A
#
# COMPACT_ATOMS: atom_id res chain seq x y z
N MET A 1 -0.14 -26.95 -4.39
CA MET A 1 0.78 -26.40 -3.36
C MET A 1 -0.06 -25.86 -2.20
N SER A 2 0.30 -26.16 -0.95
CA SER A 2 -0.43 -25.67 0.23
C SER A 2 -0.35 -24.14 0.30
N TRP A 3 -1.50 -23.46 0.32
CA TRP A 3 -1.60 -21.98 0.39
C TRP A 3 -0.85 -21.41 1.61
N LYS A 4 -0.68 -22.21 2.67
CA LYS A 4 0.09 -21.90 3.88
C LYS A 4 1.53 -21.49 3.57
N ALA A 5 2.18 -22.10 2.58
CA ALA A 5 3.58 -21.77 2.22
C ALA A 5 3.71 -20.43 1.45
N SER A 6 2.61 -19.87 0.97
CA SER A 6 2.60 -18.58 0.25
C SER A 6 2.35 -17.37 1.15
N LEU A 7 2.13 -17.57 2.44
CA LEU A 7 1.81 -16.48 3.37
C LEU A 7 2.94 -15.45 3.44
N SER A 8 4.18 -15.89 3.67
CA SER A 8 5.37 -15.01 3.74
C SER A 8 5.66 -14.21 2.47
N ARG A 9 5.15 -14.64 1.31
CA ARG A 9 5.36 -13.95 0.03
C ARG A 9 4.45 -12.75 -0.17
N HIS A 10 3.36 -12.68 0.56
CA HIS A 10 2.31 -11.68 0.34
C HIS A 10 1.89 -10.95 1.62
N LEU A 11 2.13 -11.56 2.78
CA LEU A 11 1.83 -10.98 4.09
C LEU A 11 3.15 -10.69 4.80
N PRO A 12 3.40 -9.43 5.22
CA PRO A 12 4.59 -9.12 5.98
C PRO A 12 4.48 -9.63 7.42
N VAL A 13 3.28 -9.75 7.97
CA VAL A 13 3.02 -10.20 9.33
C VAL A 13 1.59 -10.70 9.48
N VAL A 14 1.38 -11.68 10.36
CA VAL A 14 0.06 -12.12 10.79
C VAL A 14 -0.02 -12.08 12.31
N ARG A 15 -1.03 -11.37 12.84
CA ARG A 15 -1.29 -11.27 14.27
C ARG A 15 -2.67 -11.83 14.59
N PHE A 16 -2.71 -12.72 15.57
CA PHE A 16 -3.92 -13.27 16.16
C PHE A 16 -4.16 -12.56 17.49
N PHE A 17 -5.40 -12.14 17.72
CA PHE A 17 -5.87 -11.63 19.00
C PHE A 17 -6.82 -12.65 19.61
N ALA A 18 -6.67 -12.89 20.91
CA ALA A 18 -7.48 -13.86 21.62
C ALA A 18 -7.57 -13.52 23.12
N CYS A 19 -8.66 -13.91 23.76
CA CYS A 19 -8.81 -13.90 25.21
C CYS A 19 -8.73 -15.33 25.75
N PRO A 20 -7.69 -15.73 26.52
CA PRO A 20 -7.54 -17.10 27.01
C PRO A 20 -8.69 -17.58 27.90
N LYS A 21 -9.33 -16.66 28.63
CA LYS A 21 -10.44 -16.94 29.54
C LYS A 21 -11.78 -17.02 28.82
N SER A 22 -11.89 -16.51 27.60
CA SER A 22 -13.15 -16.41 26.88
C SER A 22 -13.40 -17.65 26.01
N PRO A 23 -14.57 -18.30 26.13
CA PRO A 23 -14.96 -19.39 25.24
C PRO A 23 -14.98 -19.00 23.77
N ALA A 24 -15.19 -17.72 23.45
CA ALA A 24 -15.27 -17.19 22.09
C ALA A 24 -13.92 -17.22 21.35
N SER A 25 -12.80 -17.28 22.07
CA SER A 25 -11.45 -17.32 21.48
C SER A 25 -10.88 -18.74 21.31
N ARG A 26 -11.62 -19.78 21.72
CA ARG A 26 -11.13 -21.17 21.70
C ARG A 26 -10.77 -21.65 20.31
N GLY A 27 -11.53 -21.28 19.28
CA GLY A 27 -11.21 -21.66 17.89
C GLY A 27 -9.92 -21.03 17.39
N VAL A 28 -9.68 -19.75 17.70
CA VAL A 28 -8.44 -19.04 17.34
C VAL A 28 -7.23 -19.66 18.01
N ILE A 29 -7.29 -19.86 19.33
CA ILE A 29 -6.19 -20.44 20.12
C ILE A 29 -5.93 -21.88 19.69
N GLY A 30 -6.98 -22.70 19.60
CA GLY A 30 -6.87 -24.11 19.21
C GLY A 30 -6.30 -24.29 17.80
N TRP A 31 -6.72 -23.46 16.84
CA TRP A 31 -6.15 -23.48 15.49
C TRP A 31 -4.68 -23.07 15.50
N PHE A 32 -4.34 -21.99 16.24
CA PHE A 32 -2.98 -21.49 16.32
C PHE A 32 -2.03 -22.56 16.88
N ASP A 33 -2.36 -23.15 18.03
CA ASP A 33 -1.53 -24.16 18.70
C ASP A 33 -1.31 -25.39 17.81
N LYS A 34 -2.33 -25.82 17.06
CA LYS A 34 -2.24 -26.98 16.15
C LYS A 34 -1.40 -26.73 14.91
N ASN A 35 -1.42 -25.50 14.37
CA ASN A 35 -0.83 -25.18 13.07
C ASN A 35 0.47 -24.37 13.15
N TYR A 36 0.85 -23.87 14.33
CA TYR A 36 1.98 -22.95 14.51
C TYR A 36 3.29 -23.51 13.96
N GLU A 37 3.67 -24.74 14.34
CA GLU A 37 4.93 -25.37 13.94
C GLU A 37 5.01 -25.53 12.41
N GLU A 38 3.93 -26.01 11.78
CA GLU A 38 3.86 -26.15 10.32
C GLU A 38 3.97 -24.79 9.62
N LEU A 39 3.21 -23.78 10.09
CA LEU A 39 3.23 -22.45 9.49
C LEU A 39 4.59 -21.78 9.60
N LYS A 40 5.26 -21.93 10.75
CA LYS A 40 6.58 -21.33 10.98
C LYS A 40 7.66 -22.04 10.18
N MET A 41 7.58 -23.36 10.05
CA MET A 41 8.46 -24.14 9.18
C MET A 41 8.31 -23.73 7.70
N LEU A 42 7.07 -23.53 7.23
CA LEU A 42 6.81 -23.10 5.85
C LEU A 42 7.12 -21.61 5.61
N ASN A 43 7.11 -20.77 6.65
CA ASN A 43 7.27 -19.32 6.55
C ASN A 43 8.25 -18.80 7.63
N PRO A 44 9.54 -19.14 7.55
CA PRO A 44 10.50 -18.84 8.63
C PRO A 44 10.71 -17.34 8.86
N THR A 45 10.65 -16.52 7.79
CA THR A 45 10.87 -15.08 7.84
C THR A 45 9.65 -14.27 8.27
N MET A 46 8.44 -14.82 8.14
CA MET A 46 7.21 -14.10 8.48
C MET A 46 6.98 -14.12 10.00
N PRO A 47 6.80 -12.96 10.65
CA PRO A 47 6.36 -12.90 12.03
C PRO A 47 4.92 -13.42 12.18
N LEU A 48 4.75 -14.39 13.07
CA LEU A 48 3.48 -15.02 13.41
C LEU A 48 3.25 -14.80 14.92
N LEU A 49 2.31 -13.94 15.28
CA LEU A 49 2.15 -13.47 16.66
C LEU A 49 0.77 -13.83 17.22
N LEU A 50 0.73 -14.45 18.40
CA LEU A 50 -0.49 -14.58 19.19
C LEU A 50 -0.45 -13.56 20.33
N ARG A 51 -1.42 -12.64 20.34
CA ARG A 51 -1.59 -11.60 21.37
C ARG A 51 -2.78 -11.96 22.24
N CYS A 52 -2.47 -12.40 23.45
CA CYS A 52 -3.47 -12.72 24.45
C CYS A 52 -3.67 -11.55 25.41
N SER A 53 -4.92 -11.14 25.61
CA SER A 53 -5.30 -10.15 26.63
C SER A 53 -6.67 -10.48 27.21
N ASP A 54 -6.90 -10.09 28.46
CA ASP A 54 -8.22 -10.19 29.06
C ASP A 54 -9.23 -9.35 28.26
N ASN A 55 -10.43 -9.91 28.05
CA ASN A 55 -11.52 -9.33 27.26
C ASN A 55 -11.15 -8.93 25.81
N ALA A 56 -10.06 -9.45 25.26
CA ALA A 56 -9.74 -9.26 23.85
C ALA A 56 -10.79 -9.93 22.95
N MET A 57 -11.25 -9.20 21.95
CA MET A 57 -12.11 -9.74 20.92
C MET A 57 -11.26 -10.62 19.98
N PRO A 58 -11.63 -11.89 19.73
CA PRO A 58 -10.87 -12.75 18.85
C PRO A 58 -10.85 -12.18 17.43
N ALA A 59 -9.66 -11.99 16.86
CA ALA A 59 -9.50 -11.43 15.52
C ALA A 59 -8.16 -11.85 14.91
N ILE A 60 -8.05 -11.76 13.59
CA ILE A 60 -6.77 -11.89 12.87
C ILE A 60 -6.57 -10.62 12.07
N THR A 61 -5.36 -10.07 12.13
CA THR A 61 -4.97 -8.91 11.33
C THR A 61 -3.65 -9.16 10.64
N THR A 62 -3.46 -8.45 9.54
CA THR A 62 -2.17 -8.25 8.89
C THR A 62 -1.90 -6.75 8.78
N GLU A 63 -0.74 -6.36 8.25
CA GLU A 63 -0.40 -4.98 7.93
C GLU A 63 -0.03 -4.94 6.46
N LEU A 64 -0.94 -4.46 5.61
CA LEU A 64 -0.63 -4.23 4.19
C LEU A 64 -0.46 -2.74 3.95
N ASN A 65 0.39 -2.40 2.99
CA ASN A 65 0.51 -1.03 2.55
C ASN A 65 -0.46 -0.80 1.38
N PHE A 66 -1.47 0.03 1.59
CA PHE A 66 -2.38 0.40 0.53
C PHE A 66 -1.87 1.63 -0.22
N ARG A 67 -1.75 1.51 -1.54
CA ARG A 67 -1.46 2.64 -2.43
C ARG A 67 -2.71 3.48 -2.65
N THR A 68 -2.52 4.75 -3.03
CA THR A 68 -3.61 5.65 -3.43
C THR A 68 -4.51 5.04 -4.51
N SER A 69 -3.94 4.24 -5.43
CA SER A 69 -4.72 3.52 -6.45
C SER A 69 -5.75 2.56 -5.86
N HIS A 70 -5.41 1.83 -4.78
CA HIS A 70 -6.33 0.89 -4.13
C HIS A 70 -7.49 1.63 -3.48
N LEU A 71 -7.21 2.76 -2.83
CA LEU A 71 -8.24 3.59 -2.22
C LEU A 71 -9.21 4.17 -3.25
N LEU A 72 -8.69 4.73 -4.35
CA LEU A 72 -9.52 5.26 -5.42
C LEU A 72 -10.37 4.17 -6.10
N GLN A 73 -9.82 2.97 -6.30
CA GLN A 73 -10.58 1.82 -6.79
C GLN A 73 -11.69 1.41 -5.80
N TYR A 74 -11.38 1.35 -4.51
CA TYR A 74 -12.35 1.04 -3.46
C TYR A 74 -13.51 2.05 -3.44
N ILE A 75 -13.20 3.34 -3.54
CA ILE A 75 -14.19 4.43 -3.62
C ILE A 75 -15.15 4.23 -4.80
N LEU A 76 -14.62 3.89 -5.99
CA LEU A 76 -15.42 3.64 -7.18
C LEU A 76 -16.28 2.37 -7.04
N GLN A 77 -15.71 1.28 -6.52
CA GLN A 77 -16.40 0.00 -6.36
C GLN A 77 -17.51 0.05 -5.31
N THR A 78 -17.29 0.80 -4.23
CA THR A 78 -18.28 0.98 -3.16
C THR A 78 -19.22 2.16 -3.40
N ASN A 79 -19.13 2.78 -4.59
CA ASN A 79 -19.98 3.88 -5.05
C ASN A 79 -20.09 5.02 -4.03
N LYS A 80 -18.96 5.42 -3.41
CA LYS A 80 -18.97 6.46 -2.36
C LYS A 80 -19.26 7.86 -2.91
N PHE A 81 -18.97 8.11 -4.19
CA PHE A 81 -19.31 9.35 -4.89
C PHE A 81 -20.69 9.30 -5.56
N ALA A 82 -21.65 8.59 -4.97
CA ALA A 82 -22.98 8.42 -5.55
C ALA A 82 -23.60 9.80 -5.93
N GLY A 83 -23.85 10.00 -7.23
CA GLY A 83 -24.43 11.23 -7.76
C GLY A 83 -23.44 12.32 -8.16
N ASP A 84 -22.14 12.19 -7.82
CA ASP A 84 -21.09 13.12 -8.22
C ASP A 84 -20.29 12.58 -9.41
N THR A 85 -20.79 12.85 -10.61
CA THR A 85 -20.17 12.40 -11.85
C THR A 85 -18.79 13.03 -12.08
N ALA A 86 -18.59 14.27 -11.65
CA ALA A 86 -17.32 14.99 -11.80
C ALA A 86 -16.21 14.29 -11.01
N ARG A 87 -16.48 13.89 -9.76
CA ARG A 87 -15.51 13.13 -8.94
C ARG A 87 -15.24 11.74 -9.46
N ILE A 88 -16.27 11.06 -9.98
CA ILE A 88 -16.11 9.74 -10.59
C ILE A 88 -15.17 9.82 -11.80
N ASP A 89 -15.40 10.78 -12.69
CA ASP A 89 -14.61 10.94 -13.89
C ASP A 89 -13.18 11.43 -13.59
N ALA A 90 -13.01 12.35 -12.63
CA ALA A 90 -11.71 12.75 -12.13
C ALA A 90 -10.93 11.56 -11.53
N THR A 91 -11.61 10.69 -10.77
CA THR A 91 -10.99 9.49 -10.18
C THR A 91 -10.55 8.49 -11.24
N ARG A 92 -11.39 8.22 -12.24
CA ARG A 92 -11.03 7.36 -13.38
C ARG A 92 -9.86 7.92 -14.16
N LYS A 93 -9.87 9.23 -14.39
CA LYS A 93 -8.78 9.95 -15.04
C LYS A 93 -7.48 9.77 -14.26
N PHE A 94 -7.47 10.07 -12.96
CA PHE A 94 -6.30 9.93 -12.09
C PHE A 94 -5.77 8.48 -12.02
N LEU A 95 -6.66 7.49 -11.94
CA LEU A 95 -6.28 6.07 -12.04
C LEU A 95 -5.66 5.71 -13.39
N GLY A 96 -6.12 6.35 -14.48
CA GLY A 96 -5.50 6.26 -15.81
C GLY A 96 -4.06 6.76 -15.80
N TYR A 97 -3.78 7.91 -15.19
CA TYR A 97 -2.40 8.41 -15.02
C TYR A 97 -1.55 7.43 -14.20
N LEU A 98 -2.09 6.90 -13.10
CA LEU A 98 -1.37 5.95 -12.24
C LEU A 98 -1.10 4.59 -12.90
N SER A 99 -1.84 4.21 -13.94
CA SER A 99 -1.66 2.93 -14.63
C SER A 99 -0.81 3.05 -15.90
N ASN A 100 -0.72 4.25 -16.49
CA ASN A 100 0.06 4.48 -17.70
C ASN A 100 1.58 4.58 -17.40
N LYS A 101 2.32 3.53 -17.78
CA LYS A 101 3.79 3.47 -17.60
C LYS A 101 4.55 4.51 -18.42
N GLU A 102 4.09 4.83 -19.62
CA GLU A 102 4.74 5.80 -20.51
C GLU A 102 4.62 7.21 -19.93
N LEU A 103 3.44 7.56 -19.45
CA LEU A 103 3.17 8.87 -18.85
C LEU A 103 3.90 9.07 -17.53
N LYS A 104 4.04 8.01 -16.72
CA LYS A 104 4.91 8.03 -15.53
C LYS A 104 6.37 8.30 -15.91
N ARG A 105 6.86 7.61 -16.95
CA ARG A 105 8.22 7.81 -17.44
C ARG A 105 8.41 9.22 -17.99
N GLU A 106 7.43 9.75 -18.73
CA GLU A 106 7.43 11.13 -19.24
C GLU A 106 7.48 12.15 -18.10
N TYR A 107 6.65 11.96 -17.06
CA TYR A 107 6.66 12.82 -15.88
C TYR A 107 7.99 12.77 -15.11
N GLN A 108 8.57 11.58 -14.94
CA GLN A 108 9.88 11.42 -14.31
C GLN A 108 11.00 12.06 -15.14
N VAL A 109 11.08 11.77 -16.44
CA VAL A 109 12.11 12.31 -17.33
C VAL A 109 12.00 13.82 -17.45
N SER A 110 10.80 14.37 -17.59
CA SER A 110 10.60 15.83 -17.63
C SER A 110 11.02 16.51 -16.33
N ARG A 111 10.85 15.85 -15.17
CA ARG A 111 11.40 16.32 -13.89
C ARG A 111 12.93 16.29 -13.86
N TRP A 112 13.55 15.22 -14.37
CA TRP A 112 15.01 15.08 -14.42
C TRP A 112 15.70 16.03 -15.41
N ASN A 113 15.01 16.47 -16.46
CA ASN A 113 15.53 17.44 -17.41
C ASN A 113 15.80 18.81 -16.78
N SER A 114 15.26 19.07 -15.58
CA SER A 114 15.56 20.27 -14.81
C SER A 114 16.77 20.04 -13.90
N PRO A 115 17.89 20.76 -14.10
CA PRO A 115 19.07 20.64 -13.25
C PRO A 115 18.80 20.92 -11.76
N GLY A 116 17.76 21.66 -11.42
CA GLY A 116 17.41 21.94 -10.02
C GLY A 116 16.80 20.77 -9.24
N PHE A 117 16.39 19.71 -9.93
CA PHE A 117 15.89 18.48 -9.32
C PHE A 117 16.87 17.32 -9.45
N ASP A 118 18.11 17.58 -9.91
CA ASP A 118 19.18 16.59 -10.01
C ASP A 118 19.85 16.37 -8.63
N PRO A 119 19.69 15.19 -8.01
CA PRO A 119 20.30 14.86 -6.73
C PRO A 119 21.82 14.81 -6.80
N MET A 120 22.41 14.71 -8.00
CA MET A 120 23.86 14.77 -8.17
C MET A 120 24.41 16.20 -8.14
N ARG A 121 23.54 17.22 -8.22
CA ARG A 121 23.90 18.65 -8.23
C ARG A 121 23.13 19.46 -7.17
N PRO A 122 23.27 19.14 -5.87
CA PRO A 122 22.48 19.78 -4.81
C PRO A 122 22.81 21.27 -4.59
N PHE A 123 24.00 21.74 -4.99
CA PHE A 123 24.46 23.13 -4.80
C PHE A 123 24.34 23.98 -6.07
N LEU A 124 23.38 23.65 -6.96
CA LEU A 124 23.19 24.37 -8.22
C LEU A 124 22.93 25.89 -8.02
N ASP A 125 22.30 26.27 -6.90
CA ASP A 125 22.10 27.67 -6.52
C ASP A 125 23.43 28.41 -6.21
N GLU A 126 24.49 27.71 -5.81
CA GLU A 126 25.83 28.27 -5.55
C GLU A 126 26.67 28.33 -6.84
N GLU A 127 26.60 27.29 -7.68
CA GLU A 127 27.34 27.22 -8.95
C GLU A 127 26.73 28.11 -10.04
N GLN A 128 25.40 28.24 -10.06
CA GLN A 128 24.65 29.01 -11.05
C GLN A 128 23.50 29.79 -10.41
N PRO A 129 23.74 30.93 -9.75
CA PRO A 129 22.72 31.67 -8.97
C PRO A 129 21.44 32.04 -9.73
N ASN A 130 21.49 32.13 -11.07
CA ASN A 130 20.37 32.52 -11.93
C ASN A 130 19.81 31.36 -12.78
N TRP A 131 20.11 30.10 -12.47
CA TRP A 131 19.63 28.95 -13.26
C TRP A 131 18.09 28.94 -13.36
N LYS A 132 17.37 29.36 -12.31
CA LYS A 132 15.89 29.46 -12.30
C LYS A 132 15.32 30.44 -13.35
N SER A 133 16.14 31.35 -13.87
CA SER A 133 15.75 32.35 -14.87
C SER A 133 16.15 31.97 -16.30
N ASP A 134 16.75 30.80 -16.51
CA ASP A 134 17.15 30.34 -17.84
C ASP A 134 15.89 29.98 -18.70
N PRO A 135 15.72 30.60 -19.88
CA PRO A 135 14.61 30.29 -20.79
C PRO A 135 14.54 28.82 -21.22
N LYS A 136 15.69 28.13 -21.27
CA LYS A 136 15.77 26.72 -21.64
C LYS A 136 15.14 25.83 -20.57
N LEU A 137 15.42 26.12 -19.30
CA LEU A 137 14.82 25.45 -18.15
C LEU A 137 13.30 25.64 -18.09
N GLY A 138 12.80 26.85 -18.35
CA GLY A 138 11.36 27.09 -18.44
C GLY A 138 10.69 26.28 -19.55
N THR A 139 11.39 26.04 -20.65
CA THR A 139 10.90 25.21 -21.77
C THR A 139 10.91 23.72 -21.41
N ASP A 140 11.98 23.24 -20.78
CA ASP A 140 12.15 21.84 -20.37
C ASP A 140 11.18 21.46 -19.23
N LEU A 141 10.89 22.40 -18.32
CA LEU A 141 9.94 22.23 -17.21
C LEU A 141 8.48 22.42 -17.61
N LYS A 142 8.19 23.09 -18.73
CA LYS A 142 6.81 23.41 -19.14
C LYS A 142 5.94 22.17 -19.15
N ARG A 143 6.43 21.07 -19.72
CA ARG A 143 5.70 19.82 -19.80
C ARG A 143 5.45 19.18 -18.42
N TYR A 144 6.44 19.24 -17.54
CA TYR A 144 6.31 18.77 -16.16
C TYR A 144 5.23 19.56 -15.40
N ILE A 145 5.25 20.89 -15.54
CA ILE A 145 4.29 21.80 -14.89
C ILE A 145 2.88 21.51 -15.41
N GLU A 146 2.68 21.38 -16.72
CA GLU A 146 1.38 21.05 -17.32
C GLU A 146 0.80 19.74 -16.74
N ILE A 147 1.60 18.68 -16.67
CA ILE A 147 1.16 17.39 -16.11
C ILE A 147 0.90 17.53 -14.60
N SER A 148 1.76 18.24 -13.87
CA SER A 148 1.63 18.45 -12.44
C SER A 148 0.37 19.24 -12.09
N ASP A 149 0.07 20.31 -12.82
CA ASP A 149 -1.10 21.15 -12.61
C ASP A 149 -2.40 20.38 -12.94
N GLU A 150 -2.38 19.56 -13.99
CA GLU A 150 -3.50 18.68 -14.32
C GLU A 150 -3.74 17.62 -13.24
N LEU A 151 -2.69 16.99 -12.73
CA LEU A 151 -2.77 16.03 -11.63
C LEU A 151 -3.27 16.69 -10.34
N GLN A 152 -2.79 17.90 -10.03
CA GLN A 152 -3.24 18.63 -8.86
C GLN A 152 -4.70 19.07 -8.99
N SER A 153 -5.12 19.55 -10.16
CA SER A 153 -6.51 19.94 -10.42
C SER A 153 -7.48 18.75 -10.32
N THR A 154 -7.10 17.62 -10.90
CA THR A 154 -7.87 16.38 -10.78
C THR A 154 -7.92 15.88 -9.34
N TRP A 155 -6.79 15.92 -8.62
CA TRP A 155 -6.72 15.57 -7.21
C TRP A 155 -7.62 16.46 -6.35
N ASN A 156 -7.57 17.78 -6.52
CA ASN A 156 -8.41 18.72 -5.79
C ASN A 156 -9.91 18.51 -6.05
N THR A 157 -10.27 18.03 -7.24
CA THR A 157 -11.66 17.66 -7.54
C THR A 157 -12.05 16.39 -6.77
N ILE A 158 -11.14 15.42 -6.66
CA ILE A 158 -11.37 14.18 -5.90
C ILE A 158 -11.45 14.48 -4.39
N THR A 159 -10.50 15.24 -3.85
CA THR A 159 -10.40 15.60 -2.44
C THR A 159 -11.04 16.96 -2.19
N ASN A 160 -12.33 16.94 -1.86
CA ASN A 160 -13.00 18.13 -1.34
C ASN A 160 -12.67 18.26 0.15
N GLU A 161 -12.11 19.40 0.57
CA GLU A 161 -11.72 19.66 1.97
C GLU A 161 -12.90 19.62 2.95
N ASN A 162 -14.14 19.72 2.46
CA ASN A 162 -15.35 19.73 3.27
C ASN A 162 -16.06 18.37 3.37
N ASP A 163 -15.45 17.27 2.89
CA ASP A 163 -16.08 15.96 2.82
C ASP A 163 -15.23 14.84 3.45
N ASP A 164 -15.87 14.00 4.27
CA ASP A 164 -15.27 12.88 5.00
C ASP A 164 -15.23 11.58 4.18
N VAL A 165 -15.72 11.57 2.93
CA VAL A 165 -15.75 10.36 2.08
C VAL A 165 -14.38 9.69 1.98
N TYR A 166 -13.30 10.47 1.84
CA TYR A 166 -11.95 9.93 1.72
C TYR A 166 -11.52 9.21 3.00
N THR A 167 -11.67 9.86 4.15
CA THR A 167 -11.38 9.30 5.48
C THR A 167 -12.20 8.04 5.75
N HIS A 168 -13.49 8.05 5.39
CA HIS A 168 -14.36 6.89 5.53
C HIS A 168 -13.97 5.73 4.60
N ALA A 169 -13.54 6.02 3.38
CA ALA A 169 -13.06 5.03 2.46
C ALA A 169 -11.73 4.42 2.89
N GLU A 170 -10.81 5.24 3.40
CA GLU A 170 -9.53 4.80 3.97
C GLU A 170 -9.76 3.88 5.16
N ASN A 171 -10.59 4.29 6.12
CA ASN A 171 -10.97 3.46 7.25
C ASN A 171 -11.62 2.14 6.79
N GLY A 172 -12.52 2.19 5.80
CA GLY A 172 -13.15 1.00 5.23
C GLY A 172 -12.13 0.02 4.63
N LEU A 173 -11.12 0.54 3.93
CA LEU A 173 -10.04 -0.25 3.33
C LEU A 173 -9.11 -0.84 4.40
N LEU A 174 -8.75 -0.06 5.43
CA LEU A 174 -7.96 -0.53 6.58
C LEU A 174 -8.68 -1.65 7.33
N MET A 175 -10.00 -1.55 7.49
CA MET A 175 -10.80 -2.60 8.12
C MET A 175 -10.75 -3.93 7.36
N CYS A 176 -10.48 -3.96 6.06
CA CYS A 176 -10.30 -5.21 5.31
C CYS A 176 -9.07 -6.02 5.77
N GLN A 177 -8.10 -5.40 6.46
CA GLN A 177 -6.93 -6.09 6.98
C GLN A 177 -7.21 -6.86 8.27
N ARG A 178 -8.39 -6.68 8.86
CA ARG A 178 -8.80 -7.31 10.11
C ARG A 178 -10.06 -8.15 9.89
N VAL A 179 -10.02 -9.39 10.35
CA VAL A 179 -11.18 -10.28 10.38
C VAL A 179 -11.50 -10.59 11.83
N ASP A 180 -12.68 -10.14 12.29
CA ASP A 180 -13.19 -10.49 13.61
C ASP A 180 -13.76 -11.91 13.61
N LEU A 181 -13.44 -12.68 14.65
CA LEU A 181 -13.65 -14.12 14.74
C LEU A 181 -14.42 -14.50 16.01
N TRP A 182 -15.48 -13.74 16.31
CA TRP A 182 -16.31 -13.98 17.48
C TRP A 182 -16.96 -15.36 17.44
N CYS A 183 -16.62 -16.22 18.41
CA CYS A 183 -17.10 -17.60 18.48
C CYS A 183 -16.81 -18.43 17.21
N ALA A 184 -15.79 -18.03 16.44
CA ALA A 184 -15.38 -18.74 15.25
C ALA A 184 -14.71 -20.08 15.58
N GLY A 185 -14.92 -21.08 14.74
CA GLY A 185 -14.19 -22.34 14.76
C GLY A 185 -12.86 -22.27 14.02
N GLU A 186 -12.21 -23.43 13.93
CA GLU A 186 -10.92 -23.59 13.26
C GLU A 186 -11.00 -23.37 11.73
N GLN A 187 -12.14 -23.68 11.12
CA GLN A 187 -12.34 -23.53 9.67
C GLN A 187 -12.51 -22.05 9.28
N GLU A 188 -13.17 -21.27 10.12
CA GLU A 188 -13.35 -19.84 9.96
C GLU A 188 -12.02 -19.10 10.14
N VAL A 189 -11.20 -19.52 11.10
CA VAL A 189 -9.81 -19.05 11.26
C VAL A 189 -9.00 -19.29 9.98
N GLU A 190 -9.10 -20.48 9.41
CA GLU A 190 -8.39 -20.80 8.16
C GLU A 190 -8.89 -19.94 6.99
N SER A 191 -10.20 -19.72 6.91
CA SER A 191 -10.83 -18.91 5.87
C SER A 191 -10.43 -17.44 5.99
N ALA A 192 -10.32 -16.92 7.21
CA ALA A 192 -9.81 -15.57 7.48
C ALA A 192 -8.36 -15.40 6.99
N LEU A 193 -7.49 -16.37 7.24
CA LEU A 193 -6.12 -16.32 6.73
C LEU A 193 -6.03 -16.39 5.21
N LYS A 194 -6.87 -17.20 4.56
CA LYS A 194 -6.98 -17.23 3.10
C LYS A 194 -7.48 -15.91 2.54
N HIS A 195 -8.44 -15.27 3.21
CA HIS A 195 -8.91 -13.93 2.84
C HIS A 195 -7.76 -12.92 2.90
N LEU A 196 -7.03 -12.86 4.02
CA LEU A 196 -5.88 -11.97 4.16
C LEU A 196 -4.80 -12.27 3.12
N LEU A 197 -4.49 -13.54 2.86
CA LEU A 197 -3.56 -13.94 1.80
C LEU A 197 -4.00 -13.43 0.42
N ASN A 198 -5.27 -13.55 0.08
CA ASN A 198 -5.81 -13.07 -1.19
C ASN A 198 -5.74 -11.53 -1.28
N LEU A 199 -6.00 -10.84 -0.17
CA LEU A 199 -5.82 -9.40 -0.07
C LEU A 199 -4.34 -9.01 -0.28
N GLY A 200 -3.42 -9.71 0.38
CA GLY A 200 -1.98 -9.52 0.22
C GLY A 200 -1.51 -9.73 -1.22
N LYS A 201 -2.01 -10.77 -1.90
CA LYS A 201 -1.70 -11.01 -3.33
C LYS A 201 -2.12 -9.86 -4.26
N GLY A 202 -3.20 -9.16 -3.92
CA GLY A 202 -3.70 -8.05 -4.72
C GLY A 202 -3.05 -6.71 -4.39
N CYS A 203 -2.58 -6.52 -3.15
CA CYS A 203 -2.15 -5.21 -2.67
C CYS A 203 -0.65 -5.09 -2.37
N ASN A 204 0.03 -6.20 -2.12
CA ASN A 204 1.40 -6.20 -1.61
C ASN A 204 2.35 -6.83 -2.63
N ASP A 205 2.92 -5.96 -3.46
CA ASP A 205 4.11 -6.28 -4.23
C ASP A 205 5.32 -6.10 -3.29
N LEU A 206 5.77 -7.20 -2.66
CA LEU A 206 6.96 -7.20 -1.81
C LEU A 206 8.28 -7.15 -2.61
N GLU A 207 8.21 -7.07 -3.94
CA GLU A 207 9.41 -6.81 -4.75
C GLU A 207 9.94 -5.41 -4.40
N PRO A 208 11.18 -5.30 -3.88
CA PRO A 208 11.81 -4.02 -3.67
C PRO A 208 11.95 -3.31 -5.02
N ASP A 209 11.35 -2.14 -5.16
CA ASP A 209 11.63 -1.25 -6.30
C ASP A 209 13.00 -0.60 -6.05
N THR A 210 14.07 -1.32 -6.39
CA THR A 210 15.42 -0.78 -6.37
C THR A 210 15.59 0.11 -7.60
N PRO A 211 15.86 1.42 -7.43
CA PRO A 211 16.13 2.28 -8.58
C PRO A 211 17.34 1.75 -9.36
N ASP A 212 17.26 1.77 -10.69
CA ASP A 212 18.30 1.26 -11.60
C ASP A 212 19.71 1.85 -11.34
N PHE A 213 19.80 2.99 -10.64
CA PHE A 213 21.05 3.66 -10.32
C PHE A 213 21.71 3.18 -9.02
N ILE A 214 21.02 2.41 -8.16
CA ILE A 214 21.61 1.82 -6.95
C ILE A 214 22.32 0.53 -7.37
N THR A 215 23.62 0.65 -7.64
CA THR A 215 24.49 -0.49 -8.04
C THR A 215 25.13 -1.22 -6.86
N GLU A 216 25.04 -0.67 -5.65
CA GLU A 216 25.86 -1.10 -4.51
C GLU A 216 25.15 -2.00 -3.50
N TYR A 217 23.82 -2.17 -3.57
CA TYR A 217 23.09 -2.97 -2.58
C TYR A 217 22.60 -4.29 -3.16
N TYR A 218 23.40 -5.34 -3.01
CA TYR A 218 22.97 -6.72 -3.27
C TYR A 218 22.46 -7.34 -1.96
N PRO A 219 21.18 -7.76 -1.87
CA PRO A 219 20.71 -8.54 -0.74
C PRO A 219 21.54 -9.83 -0.61
N GLY A 220 22.39 -9.92 0.42
CA GLY A 220 23.21 -11.11 0.70
C GLY A 220 24.72 -10.95 0.49
N VAL A 221 25.21 -9.77 0.10
CA VAL A 221 26.65 -9.43 0.16
C VAL A 221 26.90 -8.63 1.44
N ALA A 222 27.93 -8.98 2.21
CA ALA A 222 28.29 -8.23 3.40
C ALA A 222 28.67 -6.80 3.01
N ASP A 223 28.18 -5.81 3.76
CA ASP A 223 28.58 -4.41 3.61
C ASP A 223 30.11 -4.34 3.65
N LEU A 224 30.71 -3.77 2.60
CA LEU A 224 32.15 -3.52 2.51
C LEU A 224 32.57 -2.41 3.47
#